data_AF-A0A1J5IL37-F1
#
_entry.id   AF-A0A1J5IL37-F1
#
_cell.length_a   1.000
_cell.length_b   1.000
_cell.length_c   1.000
_cell.angle_alpha   90.00
_cell.angle_beta   90.00
_cell.angle_gamma   90.00
#
_symmetry.space_group_name_H-M   'P 1'
#
loop_
_entity.id
_entity.type
_entity.pdbx_description
1 polymer ?
#
loop_
_entity_poly.entity_id
_entity_poly.type
_entity_poly.pdbx_seq_one_letter_code
_entity_poly.pdbx_strand_id
1 'polypeptide(L)' 'MKSARTIITISEQEKRWLAAYSGLHGVSLAETVRRGIACLKATEGHETYRKLVQDTRGIWMRGDALRYQEEIRSEWEKQ' A
#
# COMPACT_ATOMS: atom_id res chain seq x y z
N MET A 1 7.97 -10.89 -11.50
CA MET A 1 8.01 -9.58 -10.81
C MET A 1 9.40 -8.98 -10.97
N LYS A 2 9.51 -7.70 -11.35
CA LYS A 2 10.81 -7.03 -11.47
C LYS A 2 11.35 -6.75 -10.07
N SER A 3 12.50 -7.30 -9.72
CA SER A 3 13.19 -7.03 -8.45
C SER A 3 14.24 -5.94 -8.63
N ALA A 4 14.30 -4.98 -7.70
CA ALA A 4 15.35 -3.98 -7.63
C ALA A 4 16.13 -4.13 -6.32
N ARG A 5 17.44 -3.86 -6.36
CA ARG A 5 18.30 -3.83 -5.17
C ARG A 5 18.31 -2.40 -4.61
N THR A 6 18.12 -2.28 -3.30
CA THR A 6 18.14 -1.00 -2.59
C THR A 6 19.13 -1.11 -1.43
N ILE A 7 20.00 -0.12 -1.27
CA ILE A 7 20.86 0.04 -0.11
C ILE A 7 20.15 0.99 0.85
N ILE A 8 20.04 0.61 2.11
CA ILE A 8 19.43 1.42 3.17
C ILE A 8 20.44 1.61 4.30
N THR A 9 20.46 2.81 4.87
CA THR A 9 21.24 3.12 6.06
C THR A 9 20.27 3.23 7.25
N ILE A 10 20.53 2.43 8.28
CA ILE A 10 19.76 2.39 9.53
C ILE A 10 20.74 2.36 10.70
N SER A 11 20.26 2.61 11.91
CA SER A 11 21.12 2.52 13.08
C SER A 11 21.58 1.08 13.34
N GLU A 12 22.73 0.94 14.00
CA GLU A 12 23.24 -0.37 14.43
C GLU A 12 22.30 -1.08 15.42
N GLN A 13 21.50 -0.33 16.17
CA GLN A 13 20.51 -0.90 17.08
C GLN A 13 19.35 -1.54 16.31
N GLU A 14 18.80 -0.84 15.31
CA GLU A 14 17.72 -1.36 14.45
C GLU A 14 18.19 -2.58 13.66
N LYS A 15 19.42 -2.54 13.13
CA LYS A 15 20.03 -3.67 12.41
C LYS A 15 20.15 -4.91 13.29
N ARG A 16 20.61 -4.75 14.53
CA ARG A 16 20.70 -5.85 15.52
C ARG A 16 19.31 -6.42 15.84
N TRP A 17 18.33 -5.55 16.03
CA TRP A 17 16.96 -5.97 16.26
C TRP A 17 16.38 -6.76 15.08
N LEU A 18 16.59 -6.29 13.84
CA LEU A 18 16.15 -7.00 12.62
C LEU A 18 16.80 -8.39 12.49
N ALA A 19 18.09 -8.50 12.83
CA ALA A 19 18.79 -9.79 12.82
C ALA A 19 18.22 -10.77 13.86
N ALA A 20 17.94 -10.30 15.07
CA ALA A 20 17.33 -11.13 16.12
C ALA A 20 15.91 -11.57 15.72
N TYR A 21 15.09 -10.67 15.20
CA TYR A 21 13.74 -10.97 14.71
C TYR A 21 13.78 -12.01 13.58
N SER A 22 14.67 -11.79 12.60
CA SER A 22 14.90 -12.71 11.47
C SER A 22 15.25 -14.11 11.95
N GLY A 23 16.16 -14.23 12.93
CA GLY A 23 16.55 -15.51 13.55
C GLY A 23 15.40 -16.19 14.29
N LEU A 24 14.64 -15.44 15.08
CA LEU A 24 13.50 -15.97 15.84
C LEU A 24 12.38 -16.52 14.92
N HIS A 25 12.14 -15.84 13.81
CA HIS A 25 11.05 -16.18 12.88
C HIS A 25 11.48 -17.07 11.71
N GLY A 26 12.76 -17.48 11.63
CA GLY A 26 13.26 -18.37 10.60
C GLY A 26 13.16 -17.80 9.18
N VAL A 27 13.18 -16.47 9.03
CA VAL A 27 13.07 -15.78 7.73
C VAL A 27 14.30 -14.93 7.46
N SER A 28 14.64 -14.71 6.19
CA SER A 28 15.75 -13.83 5.86
C SER A 28 15.53 -12.38 6.32
N LEU A 29 16.62 -11.64 6.53
CA LEU A 29 16.55 -10.22 6.87
C LEU A 29 15.82 -9.41 5.78
N ALA A 30 16.06 -9.71 4.50
CA ALA A 30 15.37 -9.08 3.38
C ALA A 30 13.85 -9.37 3.39
N GLU A 31 13.45 -10.58 3.79
CA GLU A 31 12.04 -10.92 3.94
C GLU A 31 11.38 -10.19 5.11
N THR A 32 12.10 -10.05 6.23
CA THR A 32 11.65 -9.24 7.37
C THR A 32 11.36 -7.79 6.93
N VAL A 33 12.28 -7.19 6.16
CA VAL A 33 12.09 -5.84 5.60
C VAL A 33 10.88 -5.79 4.66
N ARG A 34 10.71 -6.78 3.78
CA ARG A 34 9.52 -6.85 2.89
C ARG A 34 8.21 -6.89 3.67
N ARG A 35 8.14 -7.67 4.74
CA ARG A 35 6.96 -7.74 5.62
C ARG A 35 6.69 -6.40 6.31
N GLY A 36 7.73 -5.74 6.80
CA GLY A 36 7.63 -4.39 7.37
C GLY A 36 7.05 -3.38 6.36
N ILE A 37 7.56 -3.38 5.12
CA ILE A 37 7.03 -2.53 4.05
C ILE A 37 5.56 -2.85 3.75
N ALA A 38 5.19 -4.12 3.69
CA ALA A 38 3.80 -4.52 3.45
C ALA A 38 2.86 -4.06 4.57
N CYS A 39 3.30 -4.17 5.83
CA CYS A 39 2.57 -3.65 6.98
C CYS A 39 2.39 -2.13 6.90
N LEU A 40 3.46 -1.38 6.62
CA LEU A 40 3.39 0.07 6.45
C LEU A 40 2.40 0.47 5.35
N LYS A 41 2.45 -0.20 4.20
CA LYS A 41 1.50 0.04 3.09
C LYS A 41 0.06 -0.27 3.47
N ALA A 42 -0.20 -1.31 4.24
CA ALA A 42 -1.55 -1.67 4.66
C ALA A 42 -2.13 -0.60 5.61
N THR A 43 -1.29 -0.09 6.52
CA THR A 43 -1.65 0.95 7.48
C THR A 43 -1.86 2.30 6.78
N GLU A 44 -0.90 2.75 5.96
CA GLU A 44 -0.95 4.08 5.31
C GLU A 44 -1.82 4.12 4.05
N GLY A 45 -2.03 2.98 3.38
CA GLY A 45 -2.79 2.92 2.13
C GLY A 45 -4.24 3.35 2.30
N HIS A 46 -4.85 3.00 3.44
CA HIS A 46 -6.20 3.44 3.79
C HIS A 46 -6.27 4.94 4.08
N GLU A 47 -5.26 5.50 4.75
CA GLU A 47 -5.22 6.94 5.05
C GLU A 47 -4.97 7.77 3.79
N THR A 48 -4.08 7.33 2.91
CA THR A 48 -3.79 8.02 1.64
C THR A 48 -5.03 8.03 0.75
N TYR A 49 -5.72 6.89 0.62
CA TYR A 49 -6.98 6.81 -0.12
C TYR A 49 -8.07 7.69 0.50
N ARG A 50 -8.25 7.62 1.83
CA ARG A 50 -9.23 8.46 2.53
C ARG A 50 -8.94 9.95 2.34
N LYS A 51 -7.67 10.34 2.46
CA LYS A 51 -7.24 11.72 2.24
C LYS A 51 -7.53 12.16 0.80
N LEU A 52 -7.22 11.34 -0.19
CA LEU A 52 -7.56 11.63 -1.59
C LEU A 52 -9.08 11.80 -1.80
N VAL A 53 -9.90 10.93 -1.21
CA VAL A 53 -11.37 11.04 -1.28
C VAL A 53 -11.87 12.30 -0.59
N GLN A 54 -11.28 12.68 0.55
CA GLN A 54 -11.60 13.92 1.24
C GLN A 54 -11.20 15.16 0.44
N ASP A 55 -9.99 15.17 -0.12
CA ASP A 55 -9.46 16.28 -0.93
C ASP A 55 -10.26 16.48 -2.23
N THR A 56 -10.83 15.40 -2.77
CA THR A 56 -11.67 15.41 -3.98
C THR A 56 -13.17 15.55 -3.69
N ARG A 57 -13.54 15.74 -2.42
CA ARG A 57 -14.94 15.90 -2.01
C ARG A 57 -15.54 17.14 -2.67
N GLY A 58 -16.67 16.96 -3.35
CA GLY A 58 -17.41 18.06 -3.99
C GLY A 58 -17.00 18.36 -5.43
N ILE A 59 -15.99 17.65 -5.99
CA ILE A 59 -15.70 17.72 -7.43
C ILE A 59 -16.89 17.18 -8.26
N TRP A 60 -17.55 16.13 -7.76
CA TRP A 60 -18.71 15.56 -8.40
C TRP A 60 -20.00 16.31 -7.99
N MET A 61 -20.70 16.87 -8.98
CA MET A 61 -21.92 17.65 -8.79
C MET A 61 -23.17 17.05 -9.47
N ARG A 62 -23.04 15.92 -10.16
CA ARG A 62 -24.11 15.37 -11.02
C ARG A 62 -25.01 14.33 -10.32
N GLY A 63 -25.15 14.42 -9.00
CA GLY A 63 -25.96 13.48 -8.21
C GLY A 63 -25.21 12.22 -7.81
N ASP A 64 -25.83 11.04 -7.92
CA ASP A 64 -25.24 9.78 -7.47
C ASP A 64 -24.05 9.35 -8.36
N ALA A 65 -22.85 9.46 -7.80
CA ALA A 65 -21.61 9.11 -8.51
C ALA A 65 -21.45 7.61 -8.73
N LEU A 66 -21.97 6.77 -7.83
CA LEU A 66 -21.82 5.32 -7.94
C LEU A 66 -22.68 4.80 -9.09
N ARG A 67 -23.95 5.20 -9.14
CA ARG A 67 -24.86 4.83 -10.22
C ARG A 67 -24.31 5.24 -11.59
N TYR A 68 -23.77 6.46 -11.69
CA TYR A 68 -23.14 6.95 -12.92
C TYR A 68 -21.94 6.10 -13.36
N GLN A 69 -21.09 5.67 -12.43
CA GLN A 69 -19.93 4.82 -12.73
C GLN A 69 -20.34 3.41 -13.16
N GLU A 70 -21.37 2.84 -12.53
CA GLU A 70 -21.92 1.53 -12.86
C GLU A 70 -22.56 1.53 -14.25
N GLU A 71 -23.33 2.57 -14.59
CA GLU A 71 -23.93 2.75 -15.92
C GLU A 71 -22.85 2.75 -17.01
N ILE A 72 -21.81 3.58 -16.88
CA ILE A 72 -20.68 3.62 -17.86
C ILE A 72 -19.97 2.27 -17.94
N ARG A 73 -19.68 1.62 -16.81
CA ARG A 73 -18.98 0.33 -16.81
C ARG A 73 -19.77 -0.75 -17.52
N SER A 74 -21.09 -0.74 -17.39
CA SER A 74 -21.98 -1.70 -18.06
C SER A 74 -21.99 -1.56 -19.58
N GLU A 75 -21.59 -0.41 -20.13
CA GLU A 75 -21.45 -0.22 -21.58
C GLU A 75 -20.26 -0.99 -22.15
N TRP A 76 -19.21 -1.19 -21.35
CA TRP A 76 -17.98 -1.89 -21.77
C TRP A 76 -18.13 -3.42 -21.71
N GLU A 77 -18.99 -3.93 -20.82
CA GLU A 77 -19.29 -5.37 -20.72
C GLU A 77 -20.23 -5.87 -21.83
N LYS A 78 -20.87 -4.94 -22.55
CA LYS A 78 -21.80 -5.24 -23.66
C LYS A 78 -21.10 -5.25 -25.04
N GLN A 79 -19.79 -5.04 -25.09
CA GLN A 79 -18.95 -5.17 -26.29
C GLN A 79 -18.25 -6.53 -26.34
#